data_AF-A0A3M0IA34-F1
#
_entry.id   AF-A0A3M0IA34-F1
#
_cell.length_a   1.000
_cell.length_b   1.000
_cell.length_c   1.000
_cell.angle_alpha   90.00
_cell.angle_beta   90.00
_cell.angle_gamma   90.00
#
_symmetry.space_group_name_H-M   'P 1'
#
loop_
_entity.id
_entity.type
_entity.pdbx_description
1 polymer ?
#
loop_
_entity_poly.entity_id
_entity_poly.type
_entity_poly.pdbx_seq_one_letter_code
_entity_poly.pdbx_strand_id
1 'polypeptide(L)'
;MTAVVRTAAYPALTSRITLDDLPVRRWVECANCIESQDIEHTTEAEAWAEEHHDAHPGHSRFRIVRQTGWRIDPSAEAICGATTLLPLTFIELEKRVVGVDWTGVVVTCDDEPHAGPNHCGPLVIDGQHKGTYHWTASAP
;
A
#
# COMPACT_ATOMS: atom_id res chain seq x y z
N MET A 1 -34.69 10.05 37.68
CA MET A 1 -33.26 10.23 37.34
C MET A 1 -32.90 9.19 36.30
N THR A 2 -32.88 9.59 35.04
CA THR A 2 -32.70 8.67 33.89
C THR A 2 -31.22 8.63 33.56
N ALA A 3 -30.58 7.47 33.72
CA ALA A 3 -29.20 7.27 33.31
C ALA A 3 -29.13 7.25 31.78
N VAL A 4 -28.41 8.20 31.20
CA VAL A 4 -28.09 8.21 29.77
C VAL A 4 -27.00 7.17 29.55
N VAL A 5 -27.37 6.02 28.99
CA VAL A 5 -26.42 5.04 28.47
C VAL A 5 -25.85 5.62 27.18
N ARG A 6 -24.61 6.10 27.22
CA ARG A 6 -23.84 6.47 26.03
C ARG A 6 -23.39 5.19 25.33
N THR A 7 -24.24 4.66 24.46
CA THR A 7 -23.85 3.64 23.48
C THR A 7 -22.93 4.29 22.45
N ALA A 8 -21.77 3.67 22.21
CA ALA A 8 -20.65 4.19 21.42
C ALA A 8 -21.06 4.81 20.07
N ALA A 9 -20.66 6.07 19.85
CA ALA A 9 -21.05 6.88 18.69
C ALA A 9 -20.17 6.68 17.44
N TYR A 10 -19.29 5.68 17.42
CA TYR A 10 -18.41 5.43 16.27
C TYR A 10 -18.38 3.94 15.96
N PRO A 11 -18.71 3.50 14.73
CA PRO A 11 -18.41 2.15 14.32
C PRO A 11 -16.89 1.98 14.34
N ALA A 12 -16.41 0.97 15.06
CA ALA A 12 -15.02 0.55 14.92
C ALA A 12 -14.81 0.11 13.47
N LEU A 13 -14.07 0.89 12.68
CA LEU A 13 -13.59 0.47 11.38
C LEU A 13 -12.42 -0.49 11.60
N THR A 14 -12.73 -1.76 11.85
CA THR A 14 -11.74 -2.82 11.69
C THR A 14 -11.56 -3.03 10.20
N SER A 15 -10.53 -2.43 9.60
CA SER A 15 -10.01 -2.86 8.31
C SER A 15 -9.47 -4.28 8.48
N ARG A 16 -10.34 -5.26 8.25
CA ARG A 16 -9.95 -6.66 8.28
C ARG A 16 -9.28 -6.93 6.94
N ILE A 17 -7.95 -6.91 6.92
CA ILE A 17 -7.22 -7.58 5.85
C ILE A 17 -7.47 -9.07 6.07
N THR A 18 -8.29 -9.67 5.21
CA THR A 18 -8.40 -11.13 5.17
C THR A 18 -7.09 -11.62 4.60
N LEU A 19 -6.30 -12.36 5.39
CA LEU A 19 -5.01 -12.90 4.94
C LEU A 19 -5.14 -13.78 3.69
N ASP A 20 -6.35 -14.31 3.45
CA ASP A 20 -6.71 -15.10 2.27
C ASP A 20 -6.70 -14.29 0.95
N ASP A 21 -6.73 -12.95 1.02
CA ASP A 21 -6.70 -12.06 -0.16
C ASP A 21 -5.27 -11.64 -0.55
N LEU A 22 -4.26 -11.99 0.24
CA LEU A 22 -2.88 -11.63 -0.08
C LEU A 22 -2.35 -12.58 -1.18
N PRO A 23 -1.92 -12.06 -2.34
CA PRO A 23 -1.60 -12.90 -3.49
C PRO A 23 -0.45 -13.83 -3.13
N VAL A 24 -0.67 -15.15 -3.26
CA VAL A 24 0.41 -16.13 -3.24
C VAL A 24 1.29 -15.83 -4.44
N ARG A 25 2.50 -15.32 -4.19
CA ARG A 25 3.47 -15.05 -5.25
C ARG A 25 4.40 -16.23 -5.44
N ARG A 26 4.77 -16.46 -6.69
CA ARG A 26 5.74 -17.46 -7.10
C ARG A 26 6.64 -16.82 -8.15
N TRP A 27 7.94 -16.97 -7.97
CA TRP A 27 8.93 -16.43 -8.90
C TRP A 27 10.12 -17.37 -9.01
N VAL A 28 10.87 -17.23 -10.09
CA VAL A 28 12.22 -17.78 -10.23
C VAL A 28 13.21 -16.67 -9.93
N GLU A 29 14.33 -16.99 -9.30
CA GLU A 29 15.42 -16.04 -9.09
C GLU A 29 16.81 -16.68 -9.25
N CYS A 30 17.77 -15.86 -9.64
CA CYS A 30 19.17 -16.22 -9.75
C CYS A 30 19.84 -16.03 -8.39
N ALA A 31 20.44 -17.09 -7.85
CA ALA A 31 21.14 -17.01 -6.57
C ALA A 31 22.47 -16.23 -6.64
N ASN A 32 22.96 -15.94 -7.84
CA ASN A 32 24.20 -15.19 -8.05
C ASN A 32 23.97 -13.67 -8.07
N CYS A 33 22.91 -13.18 -8.73
CA CYS A 33 22.64 -11.75 -8.89
C CYS A 33 21.32 -11.26 -8.29
N ILE A 34 20.47 -12.17 -7.79
CA ILE A 34 19.17 -11.88 -7.17
C ILE A 34 18.14 -11.30 -8.16
N GLU A 35 18.43 -11.28 -9.47
CA GLU A 35 17.41 -11.01 -10.49
C GLU A 35 16.32 -12.08 -10.45
N SER A 36 15.09 -11.66 -10.71
CA SER A 36 13.90 -12.49 -10.52
C SER A 36 12.81 -12.19 -11.54
N GLN A 37 12.01 -13.21 -11.84
CA GLN A 37 10.80 -13.09 -12.67
C GLN A 37 9.64 -13.84 -12.02
N ASP A 38 8.48 -13.19 -11.93
CA ASP A 38 7.22 -13.83 -11.53
C ASP A 38 6.85 -14.94 -12.52
N ILE A 39 6.41 -16.09 -12.00
CA ILE A 39 6.03 -17.25 -12.81
C ILE A 39 4.71 -17.83 -12.32
N GLU A 40 3.89 -18.30 -13.26
CA GLU A 40 2.71 -19.10 -12.94
C GLU A 40 3.09 -20.59 -12.89
N HIS A 41 3.88 -21.02 -13.88
CA HIS A 41 4.25 -22.42 -14.08
C HIS A 41 5.76 -22.68 -13.96
N THR A 42 6.12 -23.93 -13.62
CA THR A 42 7.54 -24.32 -13.47
C THR A 42 8.32 -24.21 -14.79
N THR A 43 7.66 -24.44 -15.92
CA THR A 43 8.28 -24.37 -17.25
C THR A 43 8.79 -22.97 -17.60
N GLU A 44 8.13 -21.92 -17.10
CA GLU A 44 8.60 -20.53 -17.25
C GLU A 44 9.91 -20.30 -16.49
N ALA A 45 10.10 -20.98 -15.34
CA ALA A 45 11.34 -20.88 -14.57
C ALA A 45 12.54 -21.47 -15.33
N GLU A 46 12.34 -22.59 -16.02
CA GLU A 46 13.38 -23.25 -16.79
C GLU A 46 13.80 -22.39 -17.98
N ALA A 47 12.83 -21.87 -18.74
CA ALA A 47 13.10 -20.97 -19.86
C ALA A 47 13.84 -19.71 -19.42
N TRP A 48 13.40 -19.08 -18.32
CA TRP A 48 14.07 -17.91 -17.76
C TRP A 48 15.50 -18.23 -17.28
N ALA A 49 15.72 -19.37 -16.62
CA ALA A 49 17.04 -19.76 -16.15
C ALA A 49 18.03 -20.01 -17.30
N GLU A 50 17.56 -20.60 -18.41
CA GLU A 50 18.37 -20.80 -19.62
C GLU A 50 18.74 -19.46 -20.26
N GLU A 51 17.76 -18.59 -20.51
CA GLU A 51 17.99 -17.26 -21.08
C GLU A 51 18.94 -16.42 -20.20
N HIS A 52 18.75 -16.46 -18.88
CA HIS A 52 19.57 -15.73 -17.94
C HIS A 52 21.01 -16.24 -17.89
N HIS A 53 21.20 -17.55 -17.98
CA HIS A 53 22.51 -18.18 -18.04
C HIS A 53 23.27 -17.78 -19.31
N ASP A 54 22.60 -17.79 -20.45
CA ASP A 54 23.16 -17.42 -21.75
C ASP A 54 23.59 -15.95 -21.78
N ALA A 55 22.79 -15.07 -21.20
CA ALA A 55 23.11 -13.65 -21.07
C ALA A 55 24.22 -13.38 -20.04
N HIS A 56 24.34 -14.22 -19.01
CA HIS A 56 25.28 -14.04 -17.90
C HIS A 56 26.10 -15.31 -17.61
N PRO A 57 27.14 -15.58 -18.43
CA PRO A 57 28.00 -16.74 -18.24
C PRO A 57 28.58 -16.80 -16.82
N GLY A 58 28.21 -17.83 -16.06
CA GLY A 58 28.58 -18.01 -14.65
C GLY A 58 27.41 -17.92 -13.66
N HIS A 59 26.25 -17.44 -14.10
CA HIS A 59 25.00 -17.54 -13.34
C HIS A 59 24.40 -18.94 -13.55
N SER A 60 24.72 -19.88 -12.66
CA SER A 60 24.33 -21.30 -12.81
C SER A 60 23.44 -21.82 -11.69
N ARG A 61 23.13 -20.98 -10.70
CA ARG A 61 22.33 -21.36 -9.54
C ARG A 61 21.02 -20.58 -9.55
N PHE A 62 19.92 -21.30 -9.66
CA PHE A 62 18.58 -20.75 -9.70
C PHE A 62 17.70 -21.44 -8.66
N ARG A 63 16.70 -20.73 -8.15
CA ARG A 63 15.69 -21.29 -7.26
C ARG A 63 14.31 -20.77 -7.60
N ILE A 64 13.32 -21.64 -7.45
CA ILE A 64 11.92 -21.25 -7.48
C ILE A 64 11.51 -20.93 -6.05
N VAL A 65 11.03 -19.71 -5.84
CA VAL A 65 10.56 -19.24 -4.54
C VAL A 65 9.05 -19.16 -4.57
N ARG A 66 8.43 -19.58 -3.47
CA ARG A 66 7.00 -19.48 -3.27
C ARG A 66 6.75 -18.79 -1.93
N GLN A 67 6.03 -17.69 -1.95
CA GLN A 67 5.61 -17.01 -0.73
C GLN A 67 4.34 -17.69 -0.20
N THR A 68 4.50 -18.47 0.87
CA THR A 68 3.42 -19.30 1.45
C THR A 68 2.87 -18.77 2.77
N GLY A 69 3.44 -17.68 3.32
CA GLY A 69 3.00 -17.12 4.58
C GLY A 69 3.27 -15.62 4.67
N TRP A 70 2.33 -14.91 5.29
CA TRP A 70 2.44 -13.50 5.64
C TRP A 70 2.50 -13.39 7.15
N ARG A 71 3.47 -12.65 7.66
CA ARG A 71 3.50 -12.23 9.06
C ARG A 71 3.17 -10.74 9.08
N ILE A 72 2.03 -10.41 9.65
CA ILE A 72 1.76 -9.02 10.04
C ILE A 72 2.53 -8.82 11.34
N ASP A 73 3.45 -7.87 11.34
CA ASP A 73 4.12 -7.43 12.56
C ASP A 73 3.27 -6.34 13.21
N PRO A 74 2.58 -6.61 14.34
CA PRO A 74 1.81 -5.60 15.04
C PRO A 74 2.69 -4.52 15.70
N SER A 75 4.02 -4.65 15.65
CA SER A 75 4.95 -3.60 16.06
C SER A 75 5.12 -2.49 15.02
N ALA A 76 4.57 -2.65 13.81
CA ALA A 76 4.35 -1.50 12.94
C ALA A 76 3.43 -0.53 13.70
N GLU A 77 3.96 0.64 14.05
CA GLU A 77 3.23 1.66 14.80
C GLU A 77 1.87 1.86 14.13
N ALA A 78 0.81 1.65 14.89
CA ALA A 78 -0.54 1.87 14.38
C ALA A 78 -0.63 3.32 13.91
N ILE A 79 -1.15 3.54 12.71
CA ILE A 79 -1.41 4.89 12.19
C ILE A 79 -2.89 5.22 12.36
N CYS A 80 -3.23 6.51 12.34
CA CYS A 80 -4.59 7.00 12.41
C CYS A 80 -5.49 6.36 11.32
N GLY A 81 -5.02 6.32 10.08
CA GLY A 81 -5.72 5.63 8.98
C GLY A 81 -7.00 6.29 8.48
N ALA A 82 -7.38 7.47 9.01
CA ALA A 82 -8.50 8.24 8.48
C ALA A 82 -8.23 8.65 7.03
N THR A 83 -9.23 8.58 6.14
CA THR A 83 -9.06 8.90 4.72
C THR A 83 -9.94 10.03 4.25
N THR A 84 -9.53 10.72 3.19
CA THR A 84 -10.35 11.73 2.52
C THR A 84 -10.02 11.83 1.03
N LEU A 85 -10.98 12.28 0.23
CA LEU A 85 -10.75 12.73 -1.14
C LEU A 85 -10.36 14.20 -1.13
N LEU A 86 -9.50 14.58 -2.08
CA LEU A 86 -9.15 15.98 -2.25
C LEU A 86 -10.37 16.80 -2.71
N PRO A 87 -10.58 18.02 -2.17
CA PRO A 87 -11.67 18.89 -2.62
C PRO A 87 -11.53 19.21 -4.11
N LEU A 88 -12.66 19.28 -4.82
CA LEU A 88 -12.67 19.60 -6.24
C LEU A 88 -11.93 20.92 -6.55
N THR A 89 -12.08 21.92 -5.68
CA THR A 89 -11.40 23.21 -5.81
C THR A 89 -9.88 23.09 -5.75
N PHE A 90 -9.34 22.18 -4.94
CA PHE A 90 -7.91 21.87 -4.88
C PHE A 90 -7.47 21.22 -6.19
N ILE A 91 -8.20 20.20 -6.66
CA ILE A 91 -7.90 19.47 -7.90
C ILE A 91 -7.87 20.42 -9.10
N GLU A 92 -8.88 21.28 -9.24
CA GLU A 92 -8.97 22.25 -10.33
C GLU A 92 -7.84 23.29 -10.29
N LEU A 93 -7.47 23.74 -9.10
CA LEU A 93 -6.38 24.70 -8.91
C LEU A 93 -5.03 24.09 -9.30
N GLU A 94 -4.70 22.92 -8.75
CA GLU A 94 -3.45 22.21 -9.02
C GLU A 94 -3.31 21.86 -10.51
N LYS A 95 -4.40 21.38 -11.13
CA LYS A 95 -4.43 21.10 -12.57
C LYS A 95 -4.16 22.35 -13.40
N ARG A 96 -4.67 23.50 -12.98
CA ARG A 96 -4.46 24.78 -13.67
C ARG A 96 -3.06 25.36 -13.46
N VAL A 97 -2.51 25.25 -12.26
CA VAL A 97 -1.26 25.93 -11.87
C VAL A 97 -0.03 25.07 -12.16
N VAL A 98 -0.10 23.78 -11.85
CA VAL A 98 1.04 22.85 -11.88
C VAL A 98 0.87 21.78 -12.96
N GLY A 99 -0.33 21.65 -13.55
CA GLY A 99 -0.62 20.64 -14.57
C GLY A 99 -0.81 19.23 -14.02
N VAL A 100 -0.96 19.09 -12.70
CA VAL A 100 -1.13 17.79 -12.03
C VAL A 100 -2.62 17.54 -11.78
N ASP A 101 -3.11 16.38 -12.21
CA ASP A 101 -4.49 15.96 -11.98
C ASP A 101 -4.57 15.03 -10.78
N TRP A 102 -5.21 15.52 -9.71
CA TRP A 102 -5.39 14.80 -8.44
C TRP A 102 -6.73 14.06 -8.36
N THR A 103 -7.45 13.92 -9.48
CA THR A 103 -8.77 13.25 -9.51
C THR A 103 -8.67 11.82 -9.00
N GLY A 104 -9.50 11.50 -7.99
CA GLY A 104 -9.56 10.15 -7.41
C GLY A 104 -8.44 9.81 -6.44
N VAL A 105 -7.51 10.73 -6.17
CA VAL A 105 -6.48 10.52 -5.15
C VAL A 105 -7.11 10.55 -3.75
N VAL A 106 -6.87 9.47 -3.01
CA VAL A 106 -7.26 9.31 -1.61
C VAL A 106 -6.04 9.62 -0.74
N VAL A 107 -6.20 10.53 0.22
CA VAL A 107 -5.19 10.83 1.24
C VAL A 107 -5.53 10.04 2.50
N THR A 108 -4.55 9.38 3.10
CA THR A 108 -4.68 8.61 4.34
C THR A 108 -3.83 9.24 5.43
N CYS A 109 -4.38 9.36 6.64
CA CYS A 109 -3.69 9.94 7.79
C CYS A 109 -2.58 8.99 8.26
N ASP A 110 -1.34 9.48 8.28
CA ASP A 110 -0.15 8.71 8.65
C ASP A 110 0.43 9.07 10.03
N ASP A 111 -0.21 9.98 10.76
CA ASP A 111 0.08 10.25 12.18
C ASP A 111 -0.23 9.05 13.08
N GLU A 112 0.34 9.07 14.30
CA GLU A 112 -0.05 8.18 15.40
C GLU A 112 -1.58 8.21 15.65
N PRO A 113 -2.16 7.15 16.25
CA PRO A 113 -3.60 7.08 16.44
C PRO A 113 -4.08 8.20 17.36
N HIS A 114 -4.99 9.04 16.89
CA HIS A 114 -5.46 10.21 17.61
C HIS A 114 -6.99 10.34 17.55
N ALA A 115 -7.57 10.93 18.60
CA ALA A 115 -9.02 11.15 18.73
C ALA A 115 -9.50 12.52 18.17
N GLY A 116 -8.58 13.40 17.80
CA GLY A 116 -8.88 14.73 17.27
C GLY A 116 -9.38 14.69 15.82
N PRO A 117 -10.12 15.72 15.37
CA PRO A 117 -10.69 15.78 14.02
C PRO A 117 -9.68 16.21 12.97
N ASN A 118 -8.50 16.67 13.36
CA ASN A 118 -7.47 17.13 12.45
C ASN A 118 -6.61 15.95 12.06
N HIS A 119 -6.41 15.78 10.75
CA HIS A 119 -5.66 14.69 10.16
C HIS A 119 -4.66 15.28 9.16
N CYS A 120 -3.57 14.56 8.93
CA CYS A 120 -2.64 14.88 7.86
C CYS A 120 -2.09 13.62 7.22
N GLY A 121 -1.82 13.68 5.92
CA GLY A 121 -1.32 12.53 5.17
C GLY A 121 -0.59 12.95 3.90
N PRO A 122 0.22 12.06 3.33
CA PRO A 122 1.02 12.36 2.16
C PRO A 122 0.16 12.43 0.89
N LEU A 123 0.43 13.42 0.06
CA LEU A 123 -0.02 13.53 -1.32
C LEU A 123 0.90 12.69 -2.20
N VAL A 124 0.42 11.53 -2.66
CA VAL A 124 1.19 10.60 -3.49
C VAL A 124 0.49 10.40 -4.83
N ILE A 125 1.24 10.57 -5.92
CA ILE A 125 0.80 10.24 -7.28
C ILE A 125 1.94 9.55 -8.02
N ASP A 126 1.65 8.48 -8.76
CA ASP A 126 2.65 7.64 -9.44
C ASP A 126 3.80 7.17 -8.52
N GLY A 127 3.48 6.90 -7.25
CA GLY A 127 4.46 6.50 -6.22
C GLY A 127 5.38 7.63 -5.73
N GLN A 128 5.20 8.86 -6.21
CA GLN A 128 5.99 10.02 -5.80
C GLN A 128 5.25 10.86 -4.76
N HIS A 129 5.91 11.13 -3.63
CA HIS A 129 5.44 12.08 -2.63
C HIS A 129 5.59 13.52 -3.15
N LYS A 130 4.49 14.29 -3.11
CA LYS A 130 4.43 15.70 -3.57
C LYS A 130 4.23 16.71 -2.44
N GLY A 131 3.87 16.27 -1.23
CA GLY A 131 3.66 17.12 -0.06
C GLY A 131 2.67 16.51 0.93
N THR A 132 2.34 17.24 1.99
CA THR A 132 1.39 16.79 3.02
C THR A 132 0.09 17.57 2.89
N TYR A 133 -1.04 16.88 2.93
CA TYR A 133 -2.36 17.47 2.96
C TYR A 133 -2.94 17.39 4.37
N HIS A 134 -3.43 18.52 4.88
CA HIS A 134 -4.07 18.62 6.18
C HIS A 134 -5.57 18.83 6.00
N TRP A 135 -6.38 18.10 6.75
CA TRP A 135 -7.82 18.29 6.74
C TRP A 135 -8.42 18.12 8.13
N THR A 136 -9.62 18.68 8.30
CA THR A 136 -10.45 18.42 9.47
C THR A 136 -11.59 17.53 9.02
N ALA A 137 -11.72 16.36 9.62
CA ALA A 137 -12.88 15.49 9.41
C ALA A 137 -14.13 16.24 9.91
N SER A 138 -15.14 16.36 9.05
CA SER A 138 -16.45 16.83 9.49
C SER A 138 -16.96 15.85 10.55
N ALA A 139 -17.36 16.36 11.72
CA ALA A 139 -18.11 15.56 12.67
C ALA A 139 -19.34 14.96 11.94
N PRO A 140 -19.68 13.68 12.19
CA PRO A 140 -20.87 13.07 11.60
C PRO A 140 -22.15 13.82 11.97
#